data_AF-A0ABC9SRY3-F1
#
_entry.id   AF-A0ABC9SRY3-F1
#
_cell.length_a   1.000
_cell.length_b   1.000
_cell.length_c   1.000
_cell.angle_alpha   90.00
_cell.angle_beta   90.00
_cell.angle_gamma   90.00
#
_symmetry.space_group_name_H-M   'P 1'
#
loop_
_entity.id
_entity.type
_entity.pdbx_description
1 polymer ?
#
loop_
_entity_poly.entity_id
_entity_poly.type
_entity_poly.pdbx_seq_one_letter_code
_entity_poly.pdbx_strand_id
1 'polypeptide(L)'
;MFSKKEKNIQCDVIKNLDEVFLFPAKLSNHFYLMIPRESPGSDKDYFLKFDLYFDSQNKMLHIFHDGAPGYYTEGSVGLFQRLCGFIIESICLKLNIDDPKEMLVPLYFYDRGIGKIVYLVFGYNKSLKQYEQTDIELNEEEEYKFFLNQQELIRDQFKFN
;
A
#
# COMPACT_ATOMS: atom_id res chain seq x y z
N MET A 1 -33.53 25.53 3.74
CA MET A 1 -33.52 24.69 2.52
C MET A 1 -32.77 25.46 1.44
N PHE A 2 -31.69 25.02 0.80
CA PHE A 2 -31.16 23.68 0.54
C PHE A 2 -29.66 23.59 0.90
N SER A 3 -29.25 22.40 1.33
CA SER A 3 -27.88 22.03 1.66
C SER A 3 -26.92 22.19 0.48
N LYS A 4 -25.82 22.93 0.67
CA LYS A 4 -24.57 22.60 -0.04
C LYS A 4 -23.85 21.55 0.80
N LYS A 5 -24.23 20.28 0.61
CA LYS A 5 -23.29 19.19 0.84
C LYS A 5 -22.17 19.41 -0.16
N GLU A 6 -20.99 19.74 0.33
CA GLU A 6 -19.78 19.67 -0.48
C GLU A 6 -19.73 18.26 -1.07
N LYS A 7 -19.64 18.20 -2.41
CA LYS A 7 -19.50 16.94 -3.11
C LYS A 7 -18.24 16.28 -2.56
N ASN A 8 -18.45 15.17 -1.85
CA ASN A 8 -17.45 14.17 -1.59
C ASN A 8 -16.75 13.93 -2.93
N ILE A 9 -15.49 14.36 -3.05
CA ILE A 9 -14.64 13.97 -4.17
C ILE A 9 -14.27 12.52 -3.89
N GLN A 10 -15.26 11.66 -4.06
CA GLN A 10 -15.07 10.23 -4.15
C GLN A 10 -14.21 10.05 -5.40
N CYS A 11 -12.97 9.64 -5.20
CA CYS A 11 -12.10 9.26 -6.29
C CYS A 11 -12.77 8.03 -6.92
N ASP A 12 -13.52 8.22 -8.00
CA ASP A 12 -14.28 7.21 -8.75
C ASP A 12 -13.40 6.15 -9.44
N VAL A 13 -12.15 5.96 -9.00
CA VAL A 13 -11.07 5.36 -9.80
C VAL A 13 -10.82 3.89 -9.47
N ILE A 14 -11.40 3.35 -8.39
CA ILE A 14 -11.37 1.90 -8.15
C ILE A 14 -12.79 1.41 -7.86
N LYS A 15 -13.41 0.81 -8.87
CA LYS A 15 -14.81 0.33 -8.83
C LYS A 15 -14.90 -1.17 -8.58
N ASN A 16 -13.85 -1.94 -8.84
CA ASN A 16 -13.87 -3.40 -8.71
C ASN A 16 -12.49 -4.02 -8.40
N LEU A 17 -12.45 -5.11 -7.59
CA LEU A 17 -11.23 -5.75 -7.06
C LEU A 17 -10.26 -6.19 -8.18
N ASP A 18 -10.78 -6.30 -9.40
CA ASP A 18 -10.05 -6.64 -10.63
C ASP A 18 -9.12 -5.52 -11.13
N GLU A 19 -9.31 -4.29 -10.67
CA GLU A 19 -8.47 -3.13 -11.03
C GLU A 19 -7.17 -3.07 -10.21
N VAL A 20 -6.98 -3.97 -9.23
CA VAL A 20 -5.73 -4.13 -8.49
C VAL A 20 -4.90 -5.25 -9.12
N PHE A 21 -3.74 -4.91 -9.66
CA PHE A 21 -2.84 -5.86 -10.31
C PHE A 21 -1.71 -6.24 -9.36
N LEU A 22 -1.44 -7.55 -9.26
CA LEU A 22 -0.41 -8.12 -8.40
C LEU A 22 0.49 -9.01 -9.24
N PHE A 23 1.79 -8.71 -9.24
CA PHE A 23 2.79 -9.48 -9.97
C PHE A 23 3.82 -10.05 -9.00
N PRO A 24 4.22 -11.32 -9.11
CA PRO A 24 5.31 -11.84 -8.30
C PRO A 24 6.63 -11.13 -8.63
N ALA A 25 7.41 -10.80 -7.61
CA ALA A 25 8.79 -10.40 -7.76
C ALA A 25 9.69 -11.65 -7.80
N LYS A 26 11.00 -11.48 -8.06
CA LYS A 26 11.94 -12.63 -8.07
C LYS A 26 12.15 -13.23 -6.70
N LEU A 27 12.08 -12.41 -5.66
CA LEU A 27 12.24 -12.84 -4.27
C LEU A 27 10.95 -13.52 -3.80
N SER A 28 11.10 -14.63 -3.09
CA SER A 28 9.96 -15.32 -2.48
C SER A 28 9.17 -14.37 -1.58
N ASN A 29 7.84 -14.50 -1.62
CA ASN A 29 6.89 -13.68 -0.86
C ASN A 29 6.93 -12.17 -1.15
N HIS A 30 7.61 -11.76 -2.22
CA HIS A 30 7.61 -10.38 -2.68
C HIS A 30 6.77 -10.20 -3.93
N PHE A 31 6.09 -9.06 -4.03
CA PHE A 31 5.19 -8.76 -5.14
C PHE A 31 5.27 -7.28 -5.54
N TYR A 32 4.90 -6.99 -6.78
CA TYR A 32 4.63 -5.65 -7.27
C TYR A 32 3.13 -5.44 -7.33
N LEU A 33 2.66 -4.42 -6.62
CA LEU A 33 1.29 -3.95 -6.64
C LEU A 33 1.20 -2.78 -7.62
N MET A 34 0.31 -2.88 -8.60
CA MET A 34 0.02 -1.80 -9.53
C MET A 34 -1.46 -1.42 -9.43
N ILE A 35 -1.72 -0.14 -9.15
CA ILE A 35 -3.06 0.41 -9.01
C ILE A 35 -3.24 1.50 -10.05
N PRO A 36 -4.22 1.40 -10.96
CA PRO A 36 -4.48 2.45 -11.93
C PRO A 36 -4.87 3.74 -11.22
N ARG A 37 -4.37 4.86 -11.73
CA ARG A 37 -4.69 6.19 -11.27
C ARG A 37 -5.11 7.04 -12.45
N GLU A 38 -6.40 7.29 -12.55
CA GLU A 38 -6.92 8.32 -13.45
C GLU A 38 -6.50 9.70 -12.93
N SER A 39 -5.90 10.50 -13.81
CA SER A 39 -5.56 11.90 -13.53
C SER A 39 -6.55 12.79 -14.28
N PRO A 40 -7.38 13.60 -13.58
CA PRO A 40 -8.33 14.49 -14.24
C PRO A 40 -7.61 15.45 -15.19
N GLY A 41 -7.91 15.37 -16.49
CA GLY A 41 -7.33 16.25 -17.52
C GLY A 41 -6.02 15.76 -18.14
N SER A 42 -5.63 14.51 -17.93
CA SER A 42 -4.48 13.87 -18.59
C SER A 42 -4.93 12.59 -19.29
N ASP A 43 -4.70 12.49 -20.59
CA ASP A 43 -4.95 11.28 -21.41
C ASP A 43 -3.94 10.14 -21.13
N LYS A 44 -3.10 10.31 -20.12
CA LYS A 44 -2.11 9.32 -19.70
C LYS A 44 -2.62 8.57 -18.48
N ASP A 45 -2.87 7.29 -18.69
CA ASP A 45 -3.06 6.32 -17.61
C ASP A 45 -1.71 6.09 -16.93
N TYR A 46 -1.66 6.33 -15.62
CA TYR A 46 -0.50 5.99 -14.81
C TYR A 46 -0.90 4.98 -13.75
N PHE A 47 0.01 4.07 -13.44
CA PHE A 47 -0.14 3.16 -12.32
C PHE A 47 0.65 3.68 -11.12
N LEU A 48 0.03 3.68 -9.95
CA LEU A 48 0.77 3.68 -8.71
C LEU A 48 1.42 2.31 -8.55
N LYS A 49 2.72 2.31 -8.27
CA LYS A 49 3.48 1.10 -7.98
C LYS A 49 3.83 1.07 -6.50
N PHE A 50 3.55 -0.05 -5.85
CA PHE A 50 4.08 -0.37 -4.53
C PHE A 50 4.80 -1.71 -4.61
N ASP A 51 5.89 -1.84 -3.85
CA ASP A 51 6.47 -3.15 -3.60
C ASP A 51 5.77 -3.74 -2.36
N LEU A 52 5.66 -5.06 -2.32
CA LEU A 52 5.00 -5.80 -1.24
C LEU A 52 5.92 -6.90 -0.73
N TYR A 53 5.86 -7.18 0.57
CA TYR A 53 6.43 -8.36 1.20
C TYR A 53 5.40 -8.97 2.15
N PHE A 54 5.10 -10.26 1.97
CA PHE A 54 4.20 -11.00 2.84
C PHE A 54 4.98 -11.84 3.86
N ASP A 55 4.85 -11.49 5.13
CA ASP A 55 5.38 -12.25 6.25
C ASP A 55 4.27 -13.09 6.88
N SER A 56 4.14 -14.32 6.42
CA SER A 56 3.14 -15.25 6.93
C SER A 56 3.37 -15.65 8.38
N GLN A 57 4.61 -15.57 8.89
CA GLN A 57 4.93 -15.97 10.26
C GLN A 57 4.41 -14.94 11.26
N ASN A 58 4.58 -13.65 10.95
CA ASN A 58 4.14 -12.54 11.79
C ASN A 58 2.73 -12.03 11.42
N LYS A 59 2.09 -12.63 10.39
CA LYS A 59 0.80 -12.19 9.83
C LYS A 59 0.86 -10.72 9.39
N MET A 60 1.93 -10.35 8.69
CA MET A 60 2.15 -8.99 8.23
C MET A 60 2.21 -8.89 6.72
N LEU A 61 1.56 -7.87 6.16
CA LEU A 61 1.69 -7.49 4.76
C LEU A 61 2.38 -6.13 4.70
N HIS A 62 3.68 -6.13 4.43
CA HIS A 62 4.46 -4.91 4.30
C HIS A 62 4.24 -4.29 2.91
N ILE A 63 3.91 -3.01 2.88
CA ILE A 63 3.66 -2.25 1.66
C ILE A 63 4.63 -1.09 1.57
N PHE A 64 5.40 -1.05 0.50
CA PHE A 64 6.47 -0.10 0.32
C PHE A 64 6.15 0.81 -0.85
N HIS A 65 6.05 2.10 -0.55
CA HIS A 65 5.99 3.10 -1.60
C HIS A 65 7.43 3.43 -2.03
N ASP A 66 7.76 3.13 -3.29
CA ASP A 66 9.04 3.35 -3.98
C ASP A 66 9.69 4.71 -3.62
N GLY A 67 8.88 5.76 -3.48
CA GLY A 67 9.31 7.02 -2.88
C GLY A 67 10.40 7.75 -3.67
N ALA A 68 10.71 7.32 -4.90
CA ALA A 68 11.71 7.96 -5.74
C ALA A 68 11.45 9.48 -5.85
N PRO A 69 12.47 10.32 -5.63
CA PRO A 69 12.38 11.76 -5.81
C PRO A 69 11.82 12.08 -7.20
N GLY A 70 10.67 12.74 -7.26
CA GLY A 70 9.99 13.11 -8.52
C GLY A 70 8.66 12.43 -8.78
N TYR A 71 8.33 11.33 -8.09
CA TYR A 71 6.98 10.78 -8.10
C TYR A 71 6.12 11.45 -7.00
N TYR A 72 4.83 11.65 -7.28
CA TYR A 72 3.87 12.29 -6.38
C TYR A 72 3.55 11.37 -5.17
N THR A 73 4.49 11.26 -4.23
CA THR A 73 4.37 10.53 -2.96
C THR A 73 3.13 10.94 -2.16
N GLU A 74 2.73 12.21 -2.21
CA GLU A 74 1.52 12.69 -1.50
C GLU A 74 0.22 12.11 -2.08
N GLY A 75 0.17 11.85 -3.39
CA GLY A 75 -1.03 11.34 -4.05
C GLY A 75 -1.27 9.84 -3.82
N SER A 76 -0.20 9.07 -3.68
CA SER A 76 -0.25 7.60 -3.51
C SER A 76 -0.58 7.19 -2.09
N VAL A 77 0.07 7.80 -1.08
CA VAL A 77 -0.22 7.54 0.33
C VAL A 77 -1.65 7.96 0.68
N GLY A 78 -2.08 9.15 0.23
CA GLY A 78 -3.45 9.62 0.45
C GLY A 78 -4.51 8.81 -0.32
N LEU A 79 -4.18 8.22 -1.48
CA LEU A 79 -5.08 7.27 -2.14
C LEU A 79 -5.17 5.97 -1.33
N PHE A 80 -4.02 5.44 -0.90
CA PHE A 80 -3.97 4.22 -0.12
C PHE A 80 -4.77 4.35 1.18
N GLN A 81 -4.60 5.44 1.95
CA GLN A 81 -5.38 5.68 3.15
C GLN A 81 -6.90 5.66 2.90
N ARG A 82 -7.35 6.31 1.82
CA ARG A 82 -8.78 6.40 1.46
C ARG A 82 -9.36 5.07 1.00
N LEU A 83 -8.55 4.21 0.38
CA LEU A 83 -8.97 2.95 -0.24
C LEU A 83 -8.35 1.72 0.42
N CYS A 84 -7.81 1.86 1.64
CA CYS A 84 -6.98 0.85 2.28
C CYS A 84 -7.71 -0.49 2.42
N GLY A 85 -8.95 -0.49 2.94
CA GLY A 85 -9.75 -1.71 3.05
C GLY A 85 -9.89 -2.46 1.74
N PHE A 86 -10.26 -1.74 0.68
CA PHE A 86 -10.43 -2.32 -0.63
C PHE A 86 -9.12 -2.88 -1.22
N ILE A 87 -8.02 -2.12 -1.13
CA ILE A 87 -6.72 -2.52 -1.66
C ILE A 87 -6.20 -3.74 -0.90
N ILE A 88 -6.27 -3.72 0.43
CA ILE A 88 -5.80 -4.81 1.29
C ILE A 88 -6.62 -6.07 1.02
N GLU A 89 -7.95 -5.99 1.00
CA GLU A 89 -8.82 -7.14 0.70
C GLU A 89 -8.52 -7.73 -0.68
N SER A 90 -8.28 -6.89 -1.69
CA SER A 90 -7.87 -7.33 -3.03
C SER A 90 -6.57 -8.13 -3.01
N ILE A 91 -5.56 -7.63 -2.27
CA ILE A 91 -4.26 -8.31 -2.14
C ILE A 91 -4.44 -9.65 -1.42
N CYS A 92 -5.17 -9.65 -0.31
CA CYS A 92 -5.42 -10.85 0.49
C CYS A 92 -6.08 -11.96 -0.34
N LEU A 93 -7.10 -11.60 -1.12
CA LEU A 93 -7.81 -12.52 -1.99
C LEU A 93 -6.89 -13.10 -3.06
N LYS A 94 -6.10 -12.24 -3.74
CA LYS A 94 -5.18 -12.65 -4.81
C LYS A 94 -4.02 -13.51 -4.31
N LEU A 95 -3.57 -13.28 -3.08
CA LEU A 95 -2.54 -14.08 -2.42
C LEU A 95 -3.09 -15.31 -1.69
N ASN A 96 -4.42 -15.51 -1.68
CA ASN A 96 -5.09 -16.59 -0.96
C ASN A 96 -4.63 -16.72 0.50
N ILE A 97 -4.65 -15.60 1.23
CA ILE A 97 -4.27 -15.55 2.64
C ILE A 97 -5.41 -16.12 3.49
N ASP A 98 -5.10 -17.07 4.37
CA ASP A 98 -6.09 -17.83 5.14
C ASP A 98 -6.88 -16.96 6.14
N ASP A 99 -6.20 -16.04 6.84
CA ASP A 99 -6.79 -15.19 7.90
C ASP A 99 -6.49 -13.69 7.68
N PRO A 100 -7.05 -13.06 6.63
CA PRO A 100 -6.69 -11.70 6.28
C PRO A 100 -7.02 -10.70 7.40
N LYS A 101 -8.09 -10.93 8.16
CA LYS A 101 -8.56 -10.06 9.24
C LYS A 101 -7.63 -10.03 10.46
N GLU A 102 -6.70 -10.96 10.56
CA GLU A 102 -5.69 -10.96 11.62
C GLU A 102 -4.40 -10.25 11.20
N MET A 103 -4.31 -9.82 9.93
CA MET A 103 -3.11 -9.18 9.44
C MET A 103 -2.98 -7.73 9.87
N LEU A 104 -1.74 -7.35 10.17
CA LEU A 104 -1.29 -5.96 10.20
C LEU A 104 -0.64 -5.60 8.88
N VAL A 105 -0.94 -4.40 8.40
CA VAL A 105 -0.49 -3.92 7.09
C VAL A 105 0.24 -2.59 7.28
N PRO A 106 1.56 -2.61 7.53
CA PRO A 106 2.33 -1.39 7.55
C PRO A 106 2.59 -0.88 6.12
N LEU A 107 2.20 0.38 5.88
CA LEU A 107 2.55 1.15 4.69
C LEU A 107 3.71 2.08 5.01
N TYR A 108 4.81 1.91 4.30
CA TYR A 108 6.01 2.71 4.45
C TYR A 108 6.19 3.67 3.29
N PHE A 109 6.61 4.89 3.59
CA PHE A 109 6.84 5.93 2.60
C PHE A 109 7.86 6.97 3.07
N TYR A 110 8.50 7.64 2.13
CA TYR A 110 9.41 8.74 2.41
C TYR A 110 8.64 10.04 2.67
N ASP A 111 8.77 10.59 3.87
CA ASP A 111 8.26 11.92 4.21
C ASP A 111 9.34 12.97 3.91
N ARG A 112 9.03 13.86 2.95
CA ARG A 112 9.93 14.94 2.52
C ARG A 112 10.08 16.05 3.55
N GLY A 113 9.05 16.30 4.36
CA GLY A 113 9.05 17.37 5.36
C GLY A 113 10.06 17.12 6.47
N ILE A 114 10.25 15.86 6.84
CA ILE A 114 11.22 15.44 7.87
C ILE A 114 12.41 14.66 7.31
N GLY A 115 12.44 14.41 5.99
CA GLY A 115 13.58 13.84 5.28
C GLY A 115 13.87 12.38 5.61
N LYS A 116 12.89 11.60 6.11
CA LYS A 116 13.07 10.20 6.50
C LYS A 116 11.88 9.33 6.08
N ILE A 117 12.10 8.02 6.08
CA ILE A 117 11.02 7.04 5.92
C ILE A 117 10.20 6.99 7.20
N VAL A 118 8.88 6.98 7.04
CA VAL A 118 7.87 6.80 8.09
C VAL A 118 6.89 5.73 7.67
N TYR A 119 6.00 5.34 8.58
CA TYR A 119 4.97 4.35 8.31
C TYR A 119 3.62 4.68 8.92
N LEU A 120 2.60 4.02 8.39
CA LEU A 120 1.25 3.93 8.96
C LEU A 120 0.89 2.45 9.05
N VAL A 121 0.25 2.03 10.14
CA VAL A 121 -0.18 0.64 10.31
C VAL A 121 -1.68 0.54 10.14
N PHE A 122 -2.13 -0.35 9.25
CA PHE A 122 -3.54 -0.66 9.06
C PHE A 122 -3.87 -2.04 9.63
N GLY A 123 -5.06 -2.17 10.20
CA GLY A 123 -5.56 -3.42 10.77
C GLY A 123 -7.08 -3.52 10.60
N TYR A 124 -7.62 -4.74 10.67
CA TYR A 124 -9.05 -4.96 10.47
C TYR A 124 -9.86 -4.55 11.71
N ASN A 125 -10.69 -3.53 11.58
CA ASN A 125 -11.62 -3.10 12.61
C ASN A 125 -12.86 -4.01 12.60
N LYS A 126 -13.01 -4.87 13.62
CA LYS A 126 -14.14 -5.82 13.71
C LYS A 126 -15.50 -5.13 13.81
N SER A 127 -15.56 -3.96 14.46
CA SER A 127 -16.81 -3.21 14.64
C SER A 127 -17.29 -2.57 13.34
N LEU A 128 -16.37 -2.00 12.58
CA LEU A 128 -16.66 -1.33 11.31
C LEU A 128 -16.60 -2.26 10.10
N LYS A 129 -16.10 -3.49 10.30
CA LYS A 129 -15.94 -4.54 9.28
C LYS A 129 -15.13 -4.09 8.07
N GLN A 130 -14.06 -3.33 8.32
CA GLN A 130 -13.15 -2.81 7.30
C GLN A 130 -11.75 -2.62 7.89
N TYR A 131 -10.73 -2.52 7.04
CA TYR A 131 -9.41 -2.07 7.50
C TYR A 131 -9.41 -0.58 7.75
N GLU A 132 -8.70 -0.17 8.81
CA GLU A 132 -8.47 1.23 9.16
C GLU A 132 -7.05 1.41 9.67
N GLN A 133 -6.59 2.66 9.67
CA GLN A 133 -5.35 3.00 10.35
C GLN A 133 -5.50 2.76 11.85
N THR A 134 -4.46 2.19 12.46
CA THR A 134 -4.39 1.86 13.89
C THR A 134 -3.25 2.62 14.55
N ASP A 135 -3.31 2.73 15.88
CA ASP A 135 -2.24 3.32 16.70
C ASP A 135 -1.20 2.28 17.14
N ILE A 136 -1.14 1.11 16.46
CA ILE A 136 -0.17 0.06 16.76
C ILE A 136 1.20 0.51 16.27
N GLU A 137 2.18 0.52 17.16
CA GLU A 137 3.59 0.71 16.83
C GLU A 137 4.22 -0.62 16.43
N LEU A 138 5.10 -0.58 15.43
CA LEU A 138 5.93 -1.73 15.08
C LEU A 138 7.06 -1.87 16.09
N ASN A 139 7.47 -3.10 16.38
CA ASN A 139 8.66 -3.33 17.20
C ASN A 139 9.95 -3.14 16.37
N GLU A 140 11.10 -3.01 17.06
CA GLU A 140 12.39 -2.79 16.41
C GLU A 140 12.77 -3.88 15.40
N GLU A 141 12.36 -5.13 15.62
CA GLU A 141 12.63 -6.24 14.71
C GLU A 141 11.83 -6.12 13.40
N GLU A 142 10.57 -5.72 13.50
CA GLU A 142 9.68 -5.47 12.36
C GLU A 142 10.14 -4.27 11.54
N GLU A 143 10.59 -3.20 12.20
CA GLU A 143 11.22 -2.05 11.54
C GLU A 143 12.53 -2.44 10.86
N TYR A 144 13.34 -3.30 11.49
CA TYR A 144 14.59 -3.79 10.89
C TYR A 144 14.34 -4.68 9.66
N LYS A 145 13.36 -5.59 9.73
CA LYS A 145 12.92 -6.41 8.59
C LYS A 145 12.46 -5.55 7.42
N PHE A 146 11.76 -4.46 7.69
CA PHE A 146 11.39 -3.47 6.69
C PHE A 146 12.61 -2.97 5.89
N PHE A 147 13.66 -2.50 6.58
CA PHE A 147 14.85 -1.95 5.90
C PHE A 147 15.63 -3.02 5.12
N LEU A 148 15.74 -4.23 5.65
CA LEU A 148 16.42 -5.33 4.96
C LEU A 148 15.70 -5.72 3.68
N ASN A 149 14.39 -5.95 3.74
CA ASN A 149 13.60 -6.37 2.59
C ASN A 149 13.59 -5.29 1.49
N GLN A 150 13.55 -4.01 1.87
CA GLN A 150 13.74 -2.91 0.91
C GLN A 150 15.10 -2.94 0.22
N GLN A 151 16.18 -3.13 0.98
CA GLN A 151 17.51 -3.22 0.38
C GLN A 151 17.64 -4.43 -0.54
N GLU A 152 17.04 -5.57 -0.21
CA GLU A 152 17.05 -6.76 -1.06
C GLU A 152 16.26 -6.55 -2.35
N LEU A 153 15.07 -5.94 -2.28
CA LEU A 153 14.28 -5.55 -3.44
C LEU A 153 15.03 -4.60 -4.36
N ILE A 154 15.65 -3.55 -3.81
CA ILE A 154 16.48 -2.59 -4.55
C ILE A 154 17.66 -3.33 -5.20
N ARG A 155 18.39 -4.15 -4.43
CA ARG A 155 19.54 -4.93 -4.95
C ARG A 155 19.12 -5.85 -6.10
N ASP A 156 17.96 -6.50 -6.04
CA ASP A 156 17.50 -7.35 -7.13
C ASP A 156 17.07 -6.55 -8.38
N GLN A 157 16.46 -5.39 -8.19
CA GLN A 157 16.14 -4.47 -9.30
C GLN A 157 17.40 -4.03 -10.06
N PHE A 158 18.51 -3.78 -9.35
CA PHE A 158 19.77 -3.32 -9.94
C PHE A 158 20.76 -4.44 -10.34
N LYS A 159 20.46 -5.71 -10.04
CA LYS A 159 21.28 -6.87 -10.49
C LYS A 159 21.14 -7.20 -11.98
N PHE A 160 20.49 -6.33 -12.75
CA PHE A 160 20.65 -6.30 -14.20
C PHE A 160 21.62 -5.17 -14.59
N ASN A 161 22.90 -5.53 -14.64
CA ASN A 161 23.90 -5.07 -15.60
C ASN A 161 25.03 -6.10 -15.64
#